data_AF-A0A3C1RW16-F1
#
_entry.id   AF-A0A3C1RW16-F1
#
_cell.length_a   1.000
_cell.length_b   1.000
_cell.length_c   1.000
_cell.angle_alpha   90.00
_cell.angle_beta   90.00
_cell.angle_gamma   90.00
#
_symmetry.space_group_name_H-M   'P 1'
#
loop_
_entity.id
_entity.type
_entity.pdbx_description
1 polymer ?
#
loop_
_entity_poly.entity_id
_entity_poly.type
_entity_poly.pdbx_seq_one_letter_code
_entity_poly.pdbx_strand_id
1 'polypeptide(L)'
;MSRMGKTLFSRWLMPGLVSFFVLTSPAEAASLQSWQFESSQNRLSFTTDGGVQPKAQLLSNPARLVIDLPGTSLGGVNRQQLIGGAIREIRVGQIDNQTTRIVVELADGYTLNPQG
;
A
#
# COMPACT_ATOMS: atom_id res chain seq x y z
N MET A 1 77.79 -25.36 13.38
CA MET A 1 76.67 -24.44 13.66
C MET A 1 76.20 -23.83 12.36
N SER A 2 75.00 -24.16 11.88
CA SER A 2 74.34 -23.48 10.76
C SER A 2 72.84 -23.48 11.02
N ARG A 3 72.23 -22.30 10.98
CA ARG A 3 70.79 -22.05 11.20
C ARG A 3 70.03 -22.48 9.95
N MET A 4 68.99 -23.31 10.10
CA MET A 4 68.02 -23.57 9.03
C MET A 4 66.65 -23.04 9.48
N GLY A 5 66.11 -22.12 8.69
CA GLY A 5 64.99 -21.24 9.03
C GLY A 5 63.62 -21.93 9.11
N LYS A 6 62.75 -21.32 9.95
CA LYS A 6 61.29 -21.46 9.94
C LYS A 6 60.74 -20.83 8.65
N THR A 7 59.76 -21.45 8.01
CA THR A 7 58.40 -20.89 7.76
C THR A 7 57.51 -21.80 6.88
N LEU A 8 56.34 -22.12 7.42
CA LEU A 8 54.98 -22.07 6.82
C LEU A 8 54.79 -22.59 5.38
N PHE A 9 54.05 -23.71 5.24
CA PHE A 9 53.42 -24.09 3.97
C PHE A 9 51.89 -24.27 4.14
N SER A 10 51.21 -23.15 3.88
CA SER A 10 49.89 -22.99 3.24
C SER A 10 49.00 -24.24 3.07
N ARG A 11 47.79 -24.20 3.65
CA ARG A 11 46.63 -24.93 3.12
C ARG A 11 45.47 -23.98 2.85
N TRP A 12 45.49 -23.48 1.62
CA TRP A 12 44.41 -22.97 0.77
C TRP A 12 43.03 -22.79 1.45
N LEU A 13 42.70 -21.55 1.77
CA LEU A 13 41.31 -21.10 1.88
C LEU A 13 40.85 -20.70 0.48
N MET A 14 39.78 -21.30 -0.05
CA MET A 14 38.85 -20.74 -1.06
C MET A 14 37.79 -21.81 -1.41
N PRO A 15 36.61 -21.45 -1.96
CA PRO A 15 35.79 -20.25 -1.73
C PRO A 15 34.29 -20.64 -1.60
N GLY A 16 33.43 -19.70 -1.20
CA GLY A 16 31.99 -19.94 -1.24
C GLY A 16 31.13 -18.71 -0.95
N LEU A 17 31.35 -17.63 -1.70
CA LEU A 17 30.34 -16.57 -1.77
C LEU A 17 29.14 -17.11 -2.56
N VAL A 18 28.19 -17.74 -1.87
CA VAL A 18 26.88 -18.05 -2.46
C VAL A 18 26.18 -16.72 -2.67
N SER A 19 26.28 -16.18 -3.88
CA SER A 19 25.50 -15.02 -4.29
C SER A 19 24.05 -15.47 -4.47
N PHE A 20 23.22 -15.18 -3.47
CA PHE A 20 21.78 -15.35 -3.58
C PHE A 20 21.25 -14.22 -4.45
N PHE A 21 21.12 -14.46 -5.76
CA PHE A 21 20.45 -13.53 -6.65
C PHE A 21 18.95 -13.55 -6.33
N VAL A 22 18.46 -12.52 -5.64
CA VAL A 22 17.02 -12.27 -5.50
C VAL A 22 16.54 -11.69 -6.83
N LEU A 23 15.91 -12.53 -7.65
CA LEU A 23 15.17 -12.07 -8.82
C LEU A 23 13.88 -11.41 -8.33
N THR A 24 13.92 -10.09 -8.10
CA THR A 24 12.68 -9.33 -7.90
C THR A 24 12.03 -9.12 -9.27
N SER A 25 10.86 -9.68 -9.51
CA SER A 25 10.05 -9.31 -10.66
C SER A 25 9.63 -7.82 -10.53
N PRO A 26 9.53 -7.05 -11.63
CA PRO A 26 8.85 -5.77 -11.57
C PRO A 26 7.44 -6.02 -11.06
N ALA A 27 7.06 -5.36 -9.96
CA ALA A 27 5.69 -5.42 -9.49
C ALA A 27 4.82 -4.68 -10.51
N GLU A 28 3.95 -5.39 -11.21
CA GLU A 28 2.89 -4.75 -11.99
C GLU A 28 1.98 -3.98 -11.02
N ALA A 29 1.62 -2.74 -11.35
CA ALA A 29 0.75 -1.95 -10.47
C ALA A 29 -0.63 -2.61 -10.43
N ALA A 30 -1.09 -2.97 -9.24
CA ALA A 30 -2.43 -3.51 -9.08
C ALA A 30 -3.47 -2.49 -9.55
N SER A 31 -4.63 -2.91 -10.02
CA SER A 31 -5.73 -2.02 -10.39
C SER A 31 -6.86 -2.14 -9.38
N LEU A 32 -7.48 -1.00 -9.04
CA LEU A 32 -8.74 -1.00 -8.32
C LEU A 32 -9.85 -1.51 -9.24
N GLN A 33 -10.35 -2.72 -8.96
CA GLN A 33 -11.34 -3.42 -9.77
C GLN A 33 -12.77 -3.04 -9.40
N SER A 34 -13.03 -2.85 -8.10
CA SER A 34 -14.36 -2.47 -7.60
C SER A 34 -14.29 -1.79 -6.25
N TRP A 35 -15.34 -1.03 -5.93
CA TRP A 35 -15.64 -0.57 -4.59
C TRP A 35 -17.15 -0.41 -4.41
N GLN A 36 -17.60 -0.53 -3.17
CA GLN A 36 -19.01 -0.43 -2.80
C GLN A 36 -19.15 0.08 -1.37
N PHE A 37 -20.21 0.82 -1.11
CA PHE A 37 -20.56 1.31 0.22
C PHE A 37 -21.94 0.82 0.65
N GLU A 38 -21.97 0.09 1.77
CA GLU A 38 -23.20 -0.39 2.39
C GLU A 38 -23.58 0.50 3.57
N SER A 39 -24.53 1.41 3.35
CA SER A 39 -24.95 2.41 4.34
C SER A 39 -25.52 1.79 5.63
N SER A 40 -26.23 0.66 5.53
CA SER A 40 -26.82 -0.04 6.68
C SER A 40 -25.77 -0.59 7.66
N GLN A 41 -24.54 -0.81 7.20
CA GLN A 41 -23.44 -1.37 7.99
C GLN A 41 -22.26 -0.41 8.10
N ASN A 42 -22.37 0.80 7.54
CA ASN A 42 -21.30 1.78 7.42
C ASN A 42 -19.98 1.17 6.93
N ARG A 43 -20.06 0.30 5.92
CA ARG A 43 -18.91 -0.46 5.40
C ARG A 43 -18.58 -0.04 3.98
N LEU A 44 -17.33 0.33 3.78
CA LEU A 44 -16.71 0.47 2.48
C LEU A 44 -15.91 -0.80 2.18
N SER A 45 -16.24 -1.47 1.09
CA SER A 45 -15.48 -2.63 0.57
C SER A 45 -14.87 -2.27 -0.77
N PHE A 46 -13.66 -2.75 -1.05
CA PHE A 46 -13.00 -2.57 -2.33
C PHE A 46 -12.17 -3.81 -2.70
N THR A 47 -11.90 -3.99 -3.98
CA THR A 47 -11.12 -5.13 -4.50
C THR A 47 -10.06 -4.66 -5.47
N THR A 48 -8.86 -5.19 -5.30
CA THR A 48 -7.73 -5.03 -6.23
C THR A 48 -7.35 -6.38 -6.82
N ASP A 49 -6.80 -6.39 -8.02
CA ASP A 49 -6.30 -7.60 -8.70
C ASP A 49 -4.90 -8.04 -8.23
N GLY A 50 -4.22 -7.20 -7.44
CA GLY A 50 -2.97 -7.50 -6.78
C GLY A 50 -3.00 -7.11 -5.30
N GLY A 51 -2.00 -7.59 -4.56
CA GLY A 51 -1.85 -7.25 -3.15
C GLY A 51 -1.55 -5.77 -2.95
N VAL A 52 -2.25 -5.13 -2.02
CA VAL A 52 -2.01 -3.74 -1.61
C VAL A 52 -2.03 -3.64 -0.09
N GLN A 53 -1.19 -2.76 0.46
CA GLN A 53 -1.27 -2.37 1.87
C GLN A 53 -1.91 -0.97 1.95
N PRO A 54 -3.21 -0.87 2.30
CA PRO A 54 -3.89 0.42 2.39
C PRO A 54 -3.32 1.30 3.49
N LYS A 55 -3.29 2.61 3.27
CA LYS A 55 -2.93 3.62 4.26
C LYS A 55 -4.12 4.53 4.52
N ALA A 56 -4.66 4.48 5.73
CA ALA A 56 -5.80 5.28 6.13
C ALA A 56 -5.38 6.45 7.01
N GLN A 57 -5.98 7.62 6.80
CA GLN A 57 -5.80 8.81 7.63
C GLN A 57 -7.11 9.57 7.77
N LEU A 58 -7.31 10.21 8.92
CA LEU A 58 -8.44 11.10 9.17
C LEU A 58 -7.98 12.55 9.02
N LEU A 59 -8.62 13.31 8.13
CA LEU A 59 -8.40 14.73 7.96
C LEU A 59 -9.59 15.50 8.51
N SER A 60 -9.34 16.72 8.99
CA SER A 60 -10.38 17.64 9.45
C SER A 60 -10.70 18.69 8.40
N ASN A 61 -11.83 19.38 8.57
CA ASN A 61 -12.30 20.52 7.78
C ASN A 61 -12.48 20.25 6.27
N PRO A 62 -13.58 19.59 5.85
CA PRO A 62 -14.50 18.79 6.66
C PRO A 62 -13.87 17.43 7.03
N ALA A 63 -14.51 16.68 7.93
CA ALA A 63 -14.03 15.37 8.37
C ALA A 63 -13.97 14.37 7.20
N ARG A 64 -12.81 13.76 6.98
CA ARG A 64 -12.52 12.91 5.83
C ARG A 64 -11.71 11.69 6.22
N LEU A 65 -12.21 10.50 5.92
CA LEU A 65 -11.38 9.29 5.90
C LEU A 65 -10.77 9.18 4.51
N VAL A 66 -9.45 9.30 4.45
CA VAL A 66 -8.67 9.16 3.22
C VAL A 66 -7.95 7.82 3.26
N ILE A 67 -8.16 7.00 2.25
CA ILE A 67 -7.56 5.68 2.10
C ILE A 67 -6.72 5.69 0.82
N ASP A 68 -5.41 5.67 1.00
CA ASP A 68 -4.45 5.55 -0.09
C ASP A 68 -4.14 4.08 -0.36
N LEU A 69 -4.08 3.73 -1.64
CA LEU A 69 -3.74 2.41 -2.16
C LEU A 69 -2.44 2.53 -2.97
N PRO A 70 -1.26 2.47 -2.34
CA PRO A 70 0.02 2.59 -3.03
C PRO A 70 0.29 1.41 -3.96
N GLY A 71 0.99 1.67 -5.06
CA GLY A 71 1.24 0.67 -6.10
C GLY A 71 -0.02 0.29 -6.88
N THR A 72 -1.02 1.17 -6.92
CA THR A 72 -2.26 0.92 -7.64
C THR A 72 -2.63 1.96 -8.68
N SER A 73 -3.29 1.52 -9.74
CA SER A 73 -3.91 2.36 -10.78
C SER A 73 -5.43 2.39 -10.62
N LEU A 74 -6.04 3.46 -11.13
CA LEU A 74 -7.48 3.62 -11.21
C LEU A 74 -8.01 2.79 -12.38
N GLY A 75 -8.67 1.68 -12.07
CA GLY A 75 -9.36 0.86 -13.07
C GLY A 75 -10.62 1.54 -13.62
N GLY A 76 -11.44 0.76 -14.33
CA GLY A 76 -12.73 1.20 -14.89
C GLY A 76 -13.85 1.34 -13.87
N VAL A 77 -13.55 1.85 -12.67
CA VAL A 77 -14.51 1.98 -11.56
C VAL A 77 -15.24 3.32 -11.57
N ASN A 78 -16.40 3.37 -10.89
CA ASN A 78 -17.05 4.65 -10.62
C ASN A 78 -16.12 5.54 -9.80
N ARG A 79 -16.04 6.83 -10.14
CA ARG A 79 -15.17 7.80 -9.45
C ARG A 79 -15.87 8.52 -8.30
N GLN A 80 -17.19 8.46 -8.23
CA GLN A 80 -17.93 9.19 -7.20
C GLN A 80 -19.31 8.60 -6.96
N GLN A 81 -19.72 8.57 -5.69
CA GLN A 81 -21.09 8.28 -5.29
C GLN A 81 -21.52 9.27 -4.21
N LEU A 82 -22.63 9.98 -4.46
CA LEU A 82 -23.31 10.75 -3.43
C LEU A 82 -24.11 9.78 -2.57
N ILE A 83 -23.96 9.88 -1.24
CA ILE A 83 -24.64 8.97 -0.30
C ILE A 83 -25.79 9.70 0.38
N GLY A 84 -25.50 10.84 1.02
CA GLY A 84 -26.44 11.58 1.85
C GLY A 84 -26.47 11.12 3.32
N GLY A 85 -26.81 12.05 4.22
CA GLY A 85 -26.76 11.82 5.67
C GLY A 85 -25.36 12.07 6.25
N ALA A 86 -24.92 11.24 7.20
CA ALA A 86 -23.58 11.33 7.80
C ALA A 86 -22.46 11.12 6.77
N ILE A 87 -22.71 10.14 5.89
CA ILE A 87 -22.18 9.93 4.54
C ILE A 87 -22.38 11.07 3.55
N ARG A 88 -21.52 12.09 3.37
CA ARG A 88 -21.83 13.06 2.30
C ARG A 88 -21.62 12.42 0.93
N GLU A 89 -20.41 11.95 0.69
CA GLU A 89 -20.02 11.36 -0.59
C GLU A 89 -18.77 10.49 -0.45
N ILE A 90 -18.56 9.61 -1.42
CA ILE A 90 -17.34 8.84 -1.58
C ILE A 90 -16.76 9.15 -2.95
N ARG A 91 -15.46 9.47 -2.99
CA ARG A 91 -14.72 9.82 -4.21
C ARG A 91 -13.54 8.88 -4.37
N VAL A 92 -13.26 8.51 -5.61
CA VAL A 92 -12.15 7.63 -5.99
C VAL A 92 -11.40 8.27 -7.15
N GLY A 93 -10.09 8.39 -7.02
CA GLY A 93 -9.24 8.95 -8.05
C GLY A 93 -7.78 8.63 -7.84
N GLN A 94 -6.95 8.83 -8.86
CA GLN A 94 -5.51 8.79 -8.73
C GLN A 94 -4.99 10.14 -8.24
N ILE A 95 -4.14 10.13 -7.21
CA ILE A 95 -3.42 11.34 -6.79
C ILE A 95 -2.09 11.49 -7.52
N ASP A 96 -1.54 10.37 -7.98
CA ASP A 96 -0.36 10.28 -8.83
C ASP A 96 -0.42 9.00 -9.67
N ASN A 97 0.66 8.70 -10.38
CA ASN A 97 0.76 7.60 -11.34
C ASN A 97 0.77 6.21 -10.66
N GLN A 98 0.93 6.15 -9.35
CA GLN A 98 1.12 4.92 -8.57
C GLN A 98 0.20 4.80 -7.35
N THR A 99 -0.70 5.77 -7.14
CA THR A 99 -1.55 5.79 -5.95
C THR A 99 -2.98 6.14 -6.30
N THR A 100 -3.88 5.17 -6.15
CA THR A 100 -5.33 5.41 -6.08
C THR A 100 -5.70 5.82 -4.66
N ARG A 101 -6.59 6.80 -4.54
CA ARG A 101 -7.12 7.33 -3.28
C ARG A 101 -8.63 7.19 -3.28
N ILE A 102 -9.16 6.63 -2.20
CA ILE A 102 -10.58 6.67 -1.86
C ILE A 102 -10.76 7.69 -0.73
N VAL A 103 -11.70 8.62 -0.91
CA VAL A 103 -12.05 9.64 0.09
C VAL A 103 -13.49 9.44 0.49
N VAL A 104 -13.74 9.17 1.76
CA VAL A 104 -15.06 9.20 2.37
C VAL A 104 -15.21 10.55 3.05
N GLU A 105 -16.07 11.41 2.50
CA GLU A 105 -16.36 12.73 3.07
C GLU A 105 -17.58 12.67 3.98
N LEU A 106 -17.44 13.13 5.20
CA LEU A 106 -18.54 13.22 6.15
C LEU A 106 -19.27 14.56 5.99
N ALA A 107 -20.56 14.57 6.32
CA ALA A 107 -21.31 15.80 6.48
C ALA A 107 -20.81 16.62 7.67
N ASP A 108 -21.07 17.92 7.66
CA ASP A 108 -20.66 18.82 8.74
C ASP A 108 -21.26 18.38 10.09
N GLY A 109 -20.45 18.48 11.15
CA GLY A 109 -20.83 18.04 12.50
C GLY A 109 -20.69 16.53 12.76
N TYR A 110 -20.35 15.73 11.74
CA TYR A 110 -20.03 14.31 11.93
C TYR A 110 -18.52 14.07 12.05
N THR A 111 -18.16 13.01 12.79
CA THR A 111 -16.77 12.59 13.00
C THR A 111 -16.66 11.06 12.95
N LEU A 112 -15.44 10.55 12.76
CA LEU A 112 -15.12 9.13 12.86
C LEU A 112 -14.22 8.89 14.07
N ASN A 113 -14.53 7.86 14.85
CA ASN A 113 -13.64 7.37 15.90
C ASN A 113 -12.87 6.14 15.39
N PRO A 114 -11.55 6.24 15.14
CA PRO A 114 -10.75 5.11 14.66
C PRO A 114 -10.42 4.08 15.76
N GLN A 115 -10.74 4.36 17.03
CA GLN A 115 -10.49 3.49 18.18
C GLN A 115 -11.76 2.80 18.69
N GLY A 116 -12.81 2.74 17.85
CA GLY A 116 -14.09 2.13 18.20
C GLY A 116 -13.96 0.70 18.70
#